data_AF-A0A9E0UPH6-F1
#
_entry.id   AF-A0A9E0UPH6-F1
#
_cell.length_a   1.000
_cell.length_b   1.000
_cell.length_c   1.000
_cell.angle_alpha   90.00
_cell.angle_beta   90.00
_cell.angle_gamma   90.00
#
_symmetry.space_group_name_H-M   'P 1'
#
loop_
_entity.id
_entity.type
_entity.pdbx_description
1 polymer ?
#
loop_
_entity_poly.entity_id
_entity_poly.type
_entity_poly.pdbx_seq_one_letter_code
_entity_poly.pdbx_strand_id
1 'polypeptide(L)'
;MPEWFEIKEKGAGNFRIKFLWAIYLILGPRIAKLLVLPVCLCMYPFLRDARASIKIYFEVLNSFERSRGLECTKPKPFKLVYNYATSLLDKIASISGRIKRENVTFFEDENFKAFLNLRLR
;
A
#
# COMPACT_ATOMS: atom_id res chain seq x y z
N MET A 1 -26.79 -1.51 7.01
CA MET A 1 -25.37 -1.93 6.85
C MET A 1 -24.64 -1.49 8.11
N PRO A 2 -23.75 -2.31 8.69
CA PRO A 2 -22.95 -1.87 9.83
C PRO A 2 -22.18 -0.60 9.45
N GLU A 3 -22.07 0.34 10.38
CA GLU A 3 -21.29 1.56 10.13
C GLU A 3 -19.81 1.19 10.02
N TRP A 4 -19.05 1.96 9.22
CA TRP A 4 -17.67 1.62 8.87
C TRP A 4 -16.74 1.45 10.09
N PHE A 5 -17.06 2.11 11.21
CA PHE A 5 -16.33 2.00 12.48
C PHE A 5 -16.75 0.79 13.34
N GLU A 6 -17.90 0.16 13.05
CA GLU A 6 -18.39 -1.04 13.74
C GLU A 6 -17.79 -2.33 13.17
N ILE A 7 -17.09 -2.22 12.04
CA ILE A 7 -16.38 -3.33 11.40
C ILE A 7 -15.23 -3.74 12.33
N LYS A 8 -15.46 -4.75 13.17
CA LYS A 8 -14.39 -5.40 13.95
C LYS A 8 -13.24 -5.74 13.00
N GLU A 9 -12.04 -5.21 13.27
CA GLU A 9 -10.85 -5.52 12.50
C GLU A 9 -10.61 -7.04 12.46
N LYS A 10 -11.00 -7.66 11.35
CA LYS A 10 -10.76 -9.08 11.07
C LYS A 10 -9.28 -9.27 10.74
N GLY A 11 -8.40 -9.27 11.74
CA GLY A 11 -7.04 -9.79 11.49
C GLY A 11 -5.95 -9.44 12.49
N ALA A 12 -6.03 -8.31 13.20
CA ALA A 12 -4.92 -7.89 14.05
C ALA A 12 -5.43 -7.25 15.34
N GLY A 13 -5.33 -7.98 16.46
CA GLY A 13 -5.47 -7.33 17.76
C GLY A 13 -4.36 -6.28 17.95
N ASN A 14 -4.67 -5.21 18.71
CA ASN A 14 -3.76 -4.10 19.04
C ASN A 14 -2.31 -4.52 19.33
N PHE A 15 -2.12 -5.67 19.99
CA PHE A 15 -0.79 -6.20 20.31
C PHE A 15 0.08 -6.48 19.08
N ARG A 16 -0.48 -7.06 18.01
CA ARG A 16 0.28 -7.45 16.81
C ARG A 16 0.77 -6.22 16.04
N ILE A 17 -0.07 -5.17 15.97
CA ILE A 17 0.27 -3.89 15.36
C ILE A 17 1.38 -3.22 16.17
N LYS A 18 1.25 -3.17 17.50
CA LYS A 18 2.28 -2.62 18.40
C LYS A 18 3.60 -3.40 18.29
N PHE A 19 3.56 -4.72 18.18
CA PHE A 19 4.75 -5.55 18.01
C PHE A 19 5.46 -5.26 16.68
N LEU A 20 4.71 -5.23 15.57
CA LEU A 20 5.27 -4.89 14.27
C LEU A 20 5.85 -3.47 14.25
N TRP A 21 5.20 -2.53 14.95
CA TRP A 21 5.69 -1.17 15.12
C TRP A 21 6.99 -1.11 15.92
N ALA A 22 7.09 -1.85 17.03
CA ALA A 22 8.31 -1.93 17.82
C ALA A 22 9.49 -2.49 17.01
N ILE A 23 9.26 -3.58 16.25
CA ILE A 23 10.27 -4.14 15.35
C ILE A 23 10.70 -3.11 14.31
N TYR A 24 9.73 -2.41 13.70
CA TYR A 24 10.03 -1.37 12.73
C TYR A 24 10.92 -0.27 13.32
N LEU A 25 10.66 0.17 14.55
CA LEU A 25 11.44 1.22 15.21
C LEU A 25 12.87 0.78 15.57
N ILE A 26 13.04 -0.47 16.02
CA ILE A 26 14.32 -1.00 16.52
C ILE A 26 15.20 -1.53 15.36
N LEU A 27 14.63 -2.35 14.48
CA LEU A 27 15.36 -3.08 13.43
C LEU A 27 15.21 -2.45 12.04
N GLY A 28 14.32 -1.47 11.90
CA GLY A 28 14.12 -0.72 10.67
C GLY A 28 13.17 -1.37 9.65
N PRO A 29 12.96 -0.68 8.50
CA PRO A 29 11.93 -1.02 7.52
C PRO A 29 12.19 -2.35 6.81
N ARG A 30 13.46 -2.68 6.53
CA ARG A 30 13.81 -3.89 5.77
C ARG A 30 13.42 -5.16 6.53
N ILE A 31 13.75 -5.22 7.82
CA ILE A 31 13.42 -6.37 8.67
C ILE A 31 11.92 -6.47 8.88
N ALA A 32 11.24 -5.35 9.13
CA ALA A 32 9.78 -5.34 9.24
C ALA A 32 9.10 -5.85 7.96
N LYS A 33 9.55 -5.43 6.77
CA LYS A 33 9.03 -5.93 5.48
C LYS A 33 9.30 -7.42 5.27
N LEU A 34 10.44 -7.95 5.75
CA LEU A 34 10.75 -9.38 5.70
C LEU A 34 9.81 -10.19 6.60
N LEU A 35 9.44 -9.68 7.77
CA LEU A 35 8.49 -10.35 8.68
C LEU A 35 7.05 -10.33 8.16
N VAL A 36 6.67 -9.30 7.39
CA VAL A 36 5.35 -9.24 6.74
C VAL A 36 5.20 -10.32 5.66
N LEU A 37 6.30 -10.70 4.99
CA LEU A 37 6.27 -11.67 3.89
C LEU A 37 5.66 -13.04 4.27
N PRO A 38 6.12 -13.75 5.32
CA PRO A 38 5.52 -15.04 5.70
C PRO A 38 4.05 -14.90 6.13
N VAL A 39 3.69 -13.80 6.79
CA VAL A 39 2.29 -13.52 7.15
C VAL A 39 1.43 -13.39 5.89
N CYS A 40 1.91 -12.63 4.90
CA CYS A 40 1.22 -12.51 3.62
C CYS A 40 1.14 -13.85 2.89
N LEU A 41 2.19 -14.68 2.89
CA LEU A 41 2.18 -16.01 2.26
C LEU A 41 1.13 -16.92 2.88
N CYS A 42 1.04 -16.96 4.20
CA CYS A 42 0.05 -17.79 4.92
C CYS A 42 -1.38 -17.25 4.75
N MET A 43 -1.55 -15.93 4.72
CA MET A 43 -2.88 -15.31 4.60
C MET A 43 -3.41 -15.30 3.17
N TYR A 44 -2.53 -15.18 2.17
CA TYR A 44 -2.92 -14.99 0.78
C TYR A 44 -3.95 -16.00 0.25
N PRO A 45 -3.87 -17.32 0.54
CA PRO A 45 -4.88 -18.31 0.14
C PRO A 45 -6.29 -18.03 0.67
N PHE A 46 -6.42 -17.34 1.81
CA PHE A 46 -7.70 -17.04 2.45
C PHE A 46 -8.33 -15.72 1.99
N LEU A 47 -7.57 -14.86 1.30
CA LEU A 47 -8.03 -13.55 0.82
C LEU A 47 -8.84 -13.64 -0.49
N ARG A 48 -9.96 -14.39 -0.48
CA ARG A 48 -10.79 -14.63 -1.67
C ARG A 48 -11.31 -13.32 -2.29
N ASP A 49 -11.91 -12.46 -1.47
CA ASP A 49 -12.51 -11.20 -1.93
C ASP A 49 -11.46 -10.25 -2.49
N ALA A 50 -10.30 -10.12 -1.81
CA ALA A 50 -9.21 -9.30 -2.30
C ALA A 50 -8.69 -9.81 -3.65
N ARG A 51 -8.53 -11.13 -3.83
CA ARG A 51 -8.11 -11.69 -5.13
C ARG A 51 -9.14 -11.42 -6.23
N ALA A 52 -10.44 -11.47 -5.92
CA ALA A 52 -11.49 -11.12 -6.87
C ALA A 52 -11.41 -9.64 -7.29
N SER A 53 -11.26 -8.72 -6.33
CA SER A 53 -11.09 -7.29 -6.62
C SER A 53 -9.83 -6.99 -7.43
N ILE A 54 -8.72 -7.69 -7.14
CA ILE A 54 -7.47 -7.54 -7.90
C ILE A 54 -7.67 -7.99 -9.35
N LYS A 55 -8.41 -9.08 -9.57
CA LYS A 55 -8.73 -9.56 -10.93
C LYS A 55 -9.50 -8.48 -11.70
N ILE A 56 -10.55 -7.93 -11.11
CA ILE A 56 -11.35 -6.84 -11.71
C ILE A 56 -10.48 -5.63 -12.03
N TYR A 57 -9.60 -5.23 -11.10
CA TYR A 57 -8.65 -4.13 -11.32
C TYR A 57 -7.78 -4.35 -12.57
N PHE A 58 -7.19 -5.54 -12.73
CA PHE A 58 -6.36 -5.83 -13.91
C PHE A 58 -7.17 -5.96 -15.19
N GLU A 59 -8.43 -6.40 -15.14
CA GLU A 59 -9.33 -6.40 -16.30
C GLU A 59 -9.58 -4.97 -16.80
N VAL A 60 -9.90 -4.05 -15.89
CA VAL A 60 -10.10 -2.63 -16.21
C VAL A 60 -8.80 -2.01 -16.73
N LEU A 61 -7.68 -2.20 -16.03
CA LEU A 61 -6.38 -1.67 -16.44
C LEU A 61 -5.98 -2.16 -17.85
N ASN A 62 -6.05 -3.47 -18.09
CA ASN A 62 -5.67 -4.05 -19.37
C ASN A 62 -6.60 -3.60 -20.51
N SER A 63 -7.90 -3.38 -20.23
CA SER A 63 -8.82 -2.83 -21.23
C SER A 63 -8.45 -1.40 -21.63
N PHE A 64 -8.06 -0.56 -20.66
CA PHE A 64 -7.58 0.78 -20.92
C PHE A 64 -6.26 0.75 -21.71
N GLU A 65 -5.29 -0.08 -21.30
CA GLU A 65 -4.00 -0.23 -21.98
C GLU A 65 -4.20 -0.66 -23.45
N ARG A 66 -5.07 -1.64 -23.72
CA ARG A 66 -5.42 -2.07 -25.08
C ARG A 66 -6.04 -0.94 -25.90
N SER A 67 -6.93 -0.14 -25.31
CA SER A 67 -7.56 1.00 -26.00
C SER A 67 -6.54 2.07 -26.42
N ARG A 68 -5.37 2.09 -25.78
CA ARG A 68 -4.26 3.01 -26.05
C ARG A 68 -3.11 2.38 -26.84
N GLY A 69 -3.24 1.12 -27.27
CA GLY A 69 -2.17 0.38 -27.97
C GLY A 69 -0.95 0.08 -27.10
N LEU A 70 -1.11 0.07 -25.76
CA LEU A 70 -0.03 -0.23 -24.81
C LEU A 70 0.05 -1.74 -24.53
N GLU A 71 1.24 -2.22 -24.15
CA GLU A 71 1.43 -3.59 -23.69
C GLU A 71 0.68 -3.82 -22.37
N CYS A 72 -0.07 -4.93 -22.27
CA CYS A 72 -0.84 -5.24 -21.08
C CYS A 72 0.04 -5.57 -19.87
N THR A 73 -0.29 -4.99 -18.72
CA THR A 73 0.39 -5.28 -17.46
C THR A 73 0.06 -6.70 -16.97
N LYS A 74 1.10 -7.51 -16.72
CA LYS A 74 0.94 -8.87 -16.18
C LYS A 74 0.45 -8.85 -14.73
N PRO A 75 -0.65 -9.55 -14.38
CA PRO A 75 -1.18 -9.55 -13.03
C PRO A 75 -0.21 -10.20 -12.05
N LYS A 76 0.16 -9.48 -11.00
CA LYS A 76 1.00 -9.97 -9.88
C LYS A 76 0.22 -9.85 -8.57
N PRO A 77 -0.85 -10.65 -8.37
CA PRO A 77 -1.80 -10.45 -7.28
C PRO A 77 -1.18 -10.57 -5.89
N PHE A 78 -0.29 -11.56 -5.68
CA PHE A 78 0.45 -11.67 -4.42
C PHE A 78 1.31 -10.43 -4.14
N LYS A 79 2.04 -9.94 -5.15
CA LYS A 79 2.87 -8.74 -5.02
C LYS A 79 2.02 -7.52 -4.63
N LEU A 80 0.82 -7.39 -5.19
CA LEU A 80 -0.08 -6.29 -4.86
C LEU A 80 -0.57 -6.38 -3.40
N VAL A 81 -0.92 -7.58 -2.92
CA VAL A 81 -1.27 -7.82 -1.50
C VAL A 81 -0.09 -7.52 -0.58
N TYR A 82 1.10 -7.99 -0.93
CA TYR A 82 2.31 -7.73 -0.15
C TYR A 82 2.62 -6.23 -0.11
N ASN A 83 2.58 -5.54 -1.25
CA ASN A 83 2.77 -4.10 -1.33
C ASN A 83 1.76 -3.35 -0.46
N TYR A 84 0.48 -3.73 -0.50
CA TYR A 84 -0.55 -3.17 0.36
C TYR A 84 -0.21 -3.34 1.85
N ALA A 85 0.17 -4.56 2.27
CA ALA A 85 0.57 -4.82 3.65
C ALA A 85 1.80 -3.99 4.06
N THR A 86 2.80 -3.88 3.19
CA THR A 86 3.99 -3.06 3.46
C THR A 86 3.71 -1.56 3.44
N SER A 87 2.68 -1.10 2.73
CA SER A 87 2.27 0.32 2.74
C SER A 87 1.82 0.78 4.13
N LEU A 88 1.34 -0.14 4.99
CA LEU A 88 1.03 0.17 6.38
C LEU A 88 2.30 0.52 7.17
N LEU A 89 3.42 -0.16 6.90
CA LEU A 89 4.72 0.20 7.47
C LEU A 89 5.18 1.57 6.97
N ASP A 90 4.94 1.89 5.71
CA ASP A 90 5.29 3.20 5.15
C ASP A 90 4.44 4.32 5.78
N LYS A 91 3.16 4.06 6.10
CA LYS A 91 2.32 4.98 6.90
C LYS A 91 2.87 5.20 8.31
N ILE A 92 3.30 4.13 8.97
CA ILE A 92 3.98 4.21 10.28
C ILE A 92 5.25 5.07 10.17
N ALA A 93 6.03 4.86 9.11
CA ALA A 93 7.25 5.63 8.84
C ALA A 93 6.96 7.12 8.67
N SER A 94 5.88 7.45 7.95
CA SER A 94 5.43 8.83 7.75
C SER A 94 4.97 9.49 9.06
N ILE A 95 4.13 8.82 9.85
CA ILE A 95 3.58 9.38 11.09
C ILE A 95 4.66 9.52 12.18
N SER A 96 5.65 8.61 12.19
CA SER A 96 6.78 8.68 13.12
C SER A 96 7.86 9.70 12.72
N GLY A 97 7.65 10.47 11.64
CA GLY A 97 8.60 11.49 11.18
C GLY A 97 9.89 10.93 10.56
N ARG A 98 9.92 9.63 10.24
CA ARG A 98 11.08 8.97 9.60
C ARG A 98 11.12 9.19 8.09
N ILE A 99 9.97 9.40 7.46
CA ILE A 99 9.90 9.94 6.10
C ILE A 99 9.74 11.45 6.24
N LYS A 100 10.81 12.20 5.95
CA LYS A 100 10.78 13.66 5.91
C LYS A 100 10.61 14.14 4.47
N ARG A 101 10.24 15.41 4.30
CA ARG A 101 10.11 16.04 2.97
C ARG A 101 11.38 15.93 2.13
N GLU A 102 12.55 16.06 2.77
CA GLU A 102 13.87 15.91 2.14
C GLU A 102 14.13 14.51 1.55
N ASN A 103 13.40 13.48 2.01
CA ASN A 103 13.50 12.11 1.50
C ASN A 103 12.53 11.83 0.34
N VAL A 104 11.73 12.80 -0.09
CA VAL A 104 10.71 12.63 -1.13
C VAL A 104 11.10 13.45 -2.34
N THR A 105 11.31 12.77 -3.47
CA THR A 105 11.49 13.42 -4.77
C THR A 105 10.13 13.60 -5.43
N PHE A 106 9.76 14.86 -5.69
CA PHE A 106 8.59 15.18 -6.49
C PHE A 106 9.00 15.26 -7.96
N PHE A 107 8.38 14.46 -8.81
CA PHE A 107 8.49 14.65 -10.26
C PHE A 107 7.51 15.75 -10.64
N GLU A 108 8.02 16.97 -10.77
CA GLU A 108 7.23 18.15 -11.06
C GLU A 108 6.99 18.27 -12.56
N ASP A 109 5.75 18.02 -12.99
CA ASP A 109 5.24 18.47 -14.28
C ASP A 109 4.88 19.98 -14.20
N GLU A 110 4.85 20.68 -15.33
CA GLU A 110 4.47 22.10 -15.40
C GLU A 110 3.11 22.36 -14.73
N ASN A 111 2.18 21.42 -14.86
CA ASN A 111 0.87 21.45 -14.22
C ASN A 111 0.96 21.40 -12.68
N PHE A 112 1.91 20.62 -12.15
CA PHE A 112 2.11 20.50 -10.70
C PHE A 112 2.77 21.76 -10.11
N LYS A 113 3.68 22.39 -10.85
CA LYS A 113 4.28 23.69 -10.49
C LYS A 113 3.23 24.80 -10.47
N ALA A 114 2.35 24.83 -11.47
CA ALA A 114 1.23 25.77 -11.51
C ALA A 114 0.28 25.60 -10.30
N PHE A 115 -0.03 24.35 -9.91
CA PHE A 115 -0.85 24.06 -8.73
C PHE A 115 -0.19 24.51 -7.40
N LEU A 116 1.12 24.28 -7.24
CA LEU A 116 1.84 24.71 -6.03
C LEU A 116 1.92 26.23 -5.89
N ASN A 117 2.09 26.96 -7.00
CA ASN A 117 2.13 28.43 -6.99
C ASN A 117 0.80 29.07 -6.61
N LEU A 118 -0.34 28.40 -6.86
CA LEU A 118 -1.67 28.87 -6.45
C LEU A 118 -1.91 28.77 -4.93
N ARG A 119 -1.15 27.92 -4.23
CA ARG A 119 -1.35 27.66 -2.79
C ARG A 119 -0.38 28.42 -1.87
N LEU A 120 0.59 29.11 -2.45
CA LEU A 120 1.59 29.94 -1.76
C LEU A 120 1.27 31.45 -1.88
N ARG A 121 0.10 31.82 -2.43
CA ARG A 121 -0.53 33.13 -2.29
C ARG A 121 -1.65 33.04 -1.26
#